data_AF-A0A431TQW6-F1
#
_entry.id   AF-A0A431TQW6-F1
#
_cell.length_a   1.000
_cell.length_b   1.000
_cell.length_c   1.000
_cell.angle_alpha   90.00
_cell.angle_beta   90.00
_cell.angle_gamma   90.00
#
_symmetry.space_group_name_H-M   'P 1'
#
loop_
_entity.id
_entity.type
_entity.pdbx_description
1 polymer ?
#
loop_
_entity_poly.entity_id
_entity_poly.type
_entity_poly.pdbx_seq_one_letter_code
_entity_poly.pdbx_strand_id
1 'polypeptide(L)'
;MSSSNDEKYMPVDGSGSLPPGGAGDVDPSIEFTADTAHPAGAATLLRTTAAIRQRANALLARARRGESQWFRIGGDDSLEDAARTVAEVTRERYPWDTIPYHSRWRHFEAGGVNRVEELDKLLGNADARQRARAHIDLVLVSVLLDAGAGPGWHYTESATDQRFTRSEGLGVASFHAFTSGLFSSDADHPYQVDAAGLRGLVTDRLGDAFQVSEVNPLVGLAGRATLLRRLGEAMSEQPETFGDDGRPGRLFDALVGPYGPAAPPTAEITAHQILSLLLETLSRIWPAANAVDSIAADGSDSAGGIGSGDPALALGDCWRHSAVRGPGLTNGWMPFHKLSQWLTYSLLEPFEWAGVKVRHLDALTALPEYRNGGLLIDSGVIVPKDPAFLARTWKVGDEFIVEWRALTVALLDEVAPRVRKVLDRTEEELPLACVLEGGTWAAGRALAQRLRDGAPPLLIESDGTVF
;
A
#
# COMPACT_ATOMS: atom_id res chain seq x y z
N MET A 1 50.46 38.65 12.62
CA MET A 1 49.81 39.68 11.78
C MET A 1 49.85 39.20 10.35
N SER A 2 48.69 38.88 9.79
CA SER A 2 48.29 39.11 8.40
C SER A 2 47.04 38.27 8.15
N SER A 3 45.92 38.99 8.15
CA SER A 3 44.54 38.57 7.91
C SER A 3 44.34 37.75 6.65
N SER A 4 43.48 36.74 6.76
CA SER A 4 42.70 36.18 5.66
C SER A 4 41.41 36.99 5.51
N ASN A 5 41.20 37.59 4.34
CA ASN A 5 39.91 38.11 3.89
C ASN A 5 39.69 37.53 2.49
N ASP A 6 38.66 36.69 2.33
CA ASP A 6 38.06 36.42 1.02
C ASP A 6 36.59 36.04 1.26
N GLU A 7 35.76 37.08 1.27
CA GLU A 7 34.33 36.98 1.00
C GLU A 7 34.14 36.60 -0.49
N LYS A 8 33.36 35.54 -0.76
CA LYS A 8 32.82 35.29 -2.10
C LYS A 8 31.33 34.96 -2.04
N TYR A 9 30.55 36.00 -2.35
CA TYR A 9 29.32 36.03 -3.16
C TYR A 9 28.44 34.77 -3.18
N MET A 10 27.36 34.81 -2.40
CA MET A 10 26.10 34.11 -2.69
C MET A 10 25.31 34.92 -3.74
N PRO A 11 24.68 34.30 -4.76
CA PRO A 11 23.69 34.97 -5.60
C PRO A 11 22.40 35.20 -4.81
N VAL A 12 21.71 36.31 -5.08
CA VAL A 12 20.51 36.79 -4.37
C VAL A 12 19.20 36.35 -5.07
N ASP A 13 19.26 35.42 -6.01
CA ASP A 13 18.09 34.80 -6.62
C ASP A 13 18.14 33.28 -6.45
N GLY A 14 17.14 32.73 -5.76
CA GLY A 14 17.06 31.33 -5.34
C GLY A 14 16.88 30.29 -6.46
N SER A 15 17.54 30.45 -7.60
CA SER A 15 17.56 29.45 -8.68
C SER A 15 18.86 28.65 -8.64
N GLY A 16 18.90 27.63 -7.77
CA GLY A 16 19.97 26.63 -7.77
C GLY A 16 19.79 25.63 -8.92
N SER A 17 20.37 25.90 -10.08
CA SER A 17 20.55 24.87 -11.11
C SER A 17 21.95 24.26 -10.96
N LEU A 18 22.02 22.99 -10.56
CA LEU A 18 23.27 22.23 -10.56
C LEU A 18 23.61 21.76 -11.99
N PRO A 19 24.90 21.71 -12.38
CA PRO A 19 25.31 21.21 -13.68
C PRO A 19 25.16 19.68 -13.79
N PRO A 20 24.87 19.11 -14.98
CA PRO A 20 24.70 17.67 -15.15
C PRO A 20 26.06 16.95 -15.12
N GLY A 21 26.19 15.93 -14.26
CA GLY A 21 27.34 15.00 -14.28
C GLY A 21 28.07 14.77 -12.96
N GLY A 22 27.62 15.33 -11.84
CA GLY A 22 28.12 14.92 -10.52
C GLY A 22 27.35 13.69 -10.03
N ALA A 23 28.06 12.64 -9.59
CA ALA A 23 27.48 11.61 -8.73
C ALA A 23 27.06 12.27 -7.42
N GLY A 24 25.86 12.84 -7.41
CA GLY A 24 25.26 13.44 -6.23
C GLY A 24 24.54 12.36 -5.46
N ASP A 25 25.21 11.79 -4.45
CA ASP A 25 24.51 11.31 -3.27
C ASP A 25 23.80 12.52 -2.65
N VAL A 26 22.59 12.79 -3.12
CA VAL A 26 21.66 13.65 -2.41
C VAL A 26 21.12 12.77 -1.29
N ASP A 27 21.67 12.97 -0.10
CA ASP A 27 21.06 12.45 1.12
C ASP A 27 19.66 13.06 1.24
N PRO A 28 18.56 12.28 1.12
CA PRO A 28 17.21 12.80 1.26
C PRO A 28 16.92 13.29 2.69
N SER A 29 17.86 13.10 3.63
CA SER A 29 17.81 13.61 5.00
C SER A 29 18.46 14.99 5.19
N ILE A 30 18.69 15.78 4.13
CA ILE A 30 18.88 17.24 4.31
C ILE A 30 17.55 17.82 4.83
N GLU A 31 17.44 17.77 6.16
CA GLU A 31 16.30 18.13 6.99
C GLU A 31 15.88 19.58 6.73
N PHE A 32 14.78 19.77 6.03
CA PHE A 32 13.81 20.74 6.53
C PHE A 32 13.40 20.24 7.92
N THR A 33 13.73 20.97 8.99
CA THR A 33 13.18 20.70 10.31
C THR A 33 11.66 20.67 10.16
N ALA A 34 11.08 19.46 10.16
CA ALA A 34 9.66 19.30 9.88
C ALA A 34 8.87 20.13 10.90
N ASP A 35 7.99 21.00 10.41
CA ASP A 35 7.15 21.87 11.23
C ASP A 35 6.02 21.06 11.87
N THR A 36 6.43 20.19 12.78
CA THR A 36 5.57 19.25 13.49
C THR A 36 4.78 19.91 14.61
N ALA A 37 5.02 21.19 14.87
CA ALA A 37 4.20 22.02 15.73
C ALA A 37 2.88 22.43 15.04
N HIS A 38 2.84 22.46 13.70
CA HIS A 38 1.65 22.77 12.93
C HIS A 38 1.03 21.50 12.29
N PRO A 39 -0.32 21.42 12.16
CA PRO A 39 -0.99 20.22 11.67
C PRO A 39 -0.53 19.74 10.29
N ALA A 40 -0.35 20.66 9.34
CA ALA A 40 0.08 20.32 7.99
C ALA A 40 1.49 19.69 7.96
N GLY A 41 2.46 20.29 8.65
CA GLY A 41 3.82 19.76 8.72
C GLY A 41 3.90 18.42 9.46
N ALA A 42 3.09 18.23 10.50
CA ALA A 42 2.93 16.94 11.16
C ALA A 42 2.29 15.88 10.25
N ALA A 43 1.28 16.22 9.44
CA ALA A 43 0.66 15.31 8.48
C ALA A 43 1.67 14.89 7.40
N THR A 44 2.42 15.84 6.84
CA THR A 44 3.49 15.57 5.87
C THR A 44 4.51 14.59 6.45
N LEU A 45 5.02 14.80 7.67
CA LEU A 45 5.97 13.88 8.28
C LEU A 45 5.38 12.47 8.44
N LEU A 46 4.14 12.36 8.93
CA LEU A 46 3.47 11.08 9.17
C LEU A 46 3.11 10.34 7.87
N ARG A 47 3.13 10.99 6.71
CA ARG A 47 2.95 10.36 5.39
C ARG A 47 4.25 9.81 4.78
N THR A 48 5.39 9.96 5.44
CA THR A 48 6.68 9.44 4.93
C THR A 48 6.95 8.00 5.34
N THR A 49 7.56 7.21 4.45
CA THR A 49 8.04 5.85 4.78
C THR A 49 9.19 5.87 5.80
N ALA A 50 9.97 6.96 5.83
CA ALA A 50 10.98 7.21 6.86
C ALA A 50 10.35 7.26 8.26
N ALA A 51 9.24 7.99 8.44
CA ALA A 51 8.53 8.03 9.72
C ALA A 51 7.96 6.66 10.12
N ILE A 52 7.46 5.86 9.16
CA ILE A 52 7.03 4.48 9.39
C ILE A 52 8.20 3.66 9.94
N ARG A 53 9.32 3.61 9.21
CA ARG A 53 10.50 2.80 9.58
C ARG A 53 11.09 3.24 10.91
N GLN A 54 11.27 4.54 11.13
CA GLN A 54 11.85 5.06 12.37
C GLN A 54 11.04 4.62 13.59
N ARG A 55 9.70 4.73 13.52
CA ARG A 55 8.80 4.42 14.63
C ARG A 55 8.63 2.91 14.82
N ALA A 56 8.56 2.15 13.72
CA ALA A 56 8.56 0.69 13.74
C ALA A 56 9.82 0.13 14.41
N ASN A 57 10.99 0.64 14.01
CA ASN A 57 12.27 0.26 14.62
C ASN A 57 12.37 0.66 16.10
N ALA A 58 11.80 1.81 16.48
CA ALA A 58 11.75 2.21 17.89
C ALA A 58 10.92 1.21 18.73
N LEU A 59 9.76 0.76 18.22
CA LEU A 59 8.96 -0.27 18.89
C LEU A 59 9.66 -1.63 18.91
N LEU A 60 10.32 -2.03 17.82
CA LEU A 60 11.13 -3.25 17.78
C LEU A 60 12.26 -3.23 18.82
N ALA A 61 12.98 -2.11 18.93
CA ALA A 61 14.04 -1.94 19.91
C ALA A 61 13.50 -2.05 21.36
N ARG A 62 12.30 -1.50 21.63
CA ARG A 62 11.62 -1.66 22.93
C ARG A 62 11.26 -3.12 23.20
N ALA A 63 10.67 -3.81 22.22
CA ALA A 63 10.29 -5.21 22.35
C ALA A 63 11.51 -6.11 22.63
N ARG A 64 12.64 -5.86 21.95
CA ARG A 64 13.93 -6.54 22.20
C ARG A 64 14.49 -6.31 23.60
N ARG A 65 14.24 -5.14 24.21
CA ARG A 65 14.57 -4.84 25.62
C ARG A 65 13.57 -5.38 26.63
N GLY A 66 12.52 -6.08 26.17
CA GLY A 66 11.46 -6.62 27.04
C GLY A 66 10.43 -5.57 27.50
N GLU A 67 10.51 -4.33 26.99
CA GLU A 67 9.69 -3.19 27.38
C GLU A 67 8.32 -3.13 26.67
N SER A 68 8.09 -4.02 25.69
CA SER A 68 6.77 -4.19 25.07
C SER A 68 5.78 -4.76 26.09
N GLN A 69 4.53 -4.33 26.08
CA GLN A 69 3.47 -4.96 26.89
C GLN A 69 2.92 -6.23 26.23
N TRP A 70 3.09 -6.35 24.92
CA TRP A 70 2.36 -7.28 24.07
C TRP A 70 3.19 -8.44 23.56
N PHE A 71 4.46 -8.19 23.21
CA PHE A 71 5.29 -9.13 22.46
C PHE A 71 6.69 -9.31 23.07
N ARG A 72 7.27 -10.48 22.80
CA ARG A 72 8.70 -10.77 22.85
C ARG A 72 9.16 -11.04 21.42
N ILE A 73 10.43 -10.75 21.15
CA ILE A 73 11.04 -11.05 19.85
C ILE A 73 11.87 -12.33 19.99
N GLY A 74 11.70 -13.24 19.05
CA GLY A 74 12.49 -14.46 18.94
C GLY A 74 13.99 -14.16 18.73
N GLY A 75 14.82 -15.16 19.00
CA GLY A 75 16.26 -15.05 18.76
C GLY A 75 16.61 -15.02 17.27
N ASP A 76 17.88 -14.76 16.95
CA ASP A 76 18.35 -14.70 15.56
C ASP A 76 18.06 -16.00 14.77
N ASP A 77 18.12 -17.16 15.44
CA ASP A 77 17.76 -18.46 14.85
C ASP A 77 16.33 -18.46 14.26
N SER A 78 15.36 -17.82 14.93
CA SER A 78 13.98 -17.73 14.43
C SER A 78 13.85 -16.88 13.18
N LEU A 79 14.67 -15.83 13.05
CA LEU A 79 14.74 -14.99 11.84
C LEU A 79 15.37 -15.77 10.69
N GLU A 80 16.42 -16.54 10.96
CA GLU A 80 17.07 -17.41 9.98
C GLU A 80 16.14 -18.54 9.51
N ASP A 81 15.37 -19.15 10.41
CA ASP A 81 14.34 -20.15 10.08
C ASP A 81 13.21 -19.57 9.24
N ALA A 82 12.73 -18.37 9.60
CA ALA A 82 11.73 -17.65 8.81
C ALA A 82 12.26 -17.36 7.40
N ALA A 83 13.51 -16.86 7.28
CA ALA A 83 14.13 -16.59 5.99
C ALA A 83 14.32 -17.85 5.14
N ARG A 84 14.72 -18.98 5.74
CA ARG A 84 14.79 -20.27 5.05
C ARG A 84 13.42 -20.72 4.52
N THR A 85 12.40 -20.66 5.37
CA THR A 85 11.02 -21.01 4.98
C THR A 85 10.54 -20.17 3.81
N VAL A 86 10.80 -18.86 3.87
CA VAL A 86 10.46 -17.92 2.78
C VAL A 86 11.21 -18.28 1.50
N ALA A 87 12.52 -18.55 1.58
CA ALA A 87 13.33 -18.91 0.42
C ALA A 87 12.90 -20.26 -0.21
N GLU A 88 12.52 -21.25 0.60
CA GLU A 88 11.98 -22.52 0.13
C GLU A 88 10.69 -22.31 -0.67
N VAL A 89 9.72 -21.59 -0.10
CA VAL A 89 8.46 -21.27 -0.78
C VAL A 89 8.69 -20.47 -2.06
N THR A 90 9.62 -19.51 -2.05
CA THR A 90 9.99 -18.76 -3.24
C THR A 90 10.51 -19.67 -4.35
N ARG A 91 11.40 -20.63 -4.04
CA ARG A 91 11.94 -21.58 -5.03
C ARG A 91 10.87 -22.53 -5.58
N GLU A 92 9.93 -22.95 -4.74
CA GLU A 92 8.82 -23.81 -5.16
C GLU A 92 7.88 -23.10 -6.13
N ARG A 93 7.60 -21.81 -5.89
CA ARG A 93 6.69 -21.02 -6.73
C ARG A 93 7.35 -20.48 -7.99
N TYR A 94 8.62 -20.10 -7.90
CA TYR A 94 9.38 -19.48 -8.98
C TYR A 94 10.70 -20.25 -9.18
N PRO A 95 10.64 -21.45 -9.78
CA PRO A 95 11.82 -22.28 -10.00
C PRO A 95 12.67 -21.69 -11.14
N TRP A 96 13.53 -20.73 -10.79
CA TRP A 96 14.44 -19.98 -11.67
C TRP A 96 13.81 -18.90 -12.54
N ASP A 97 12.50 -18.66 -12.40
CA ASP A 97 11.78 -17.59 -13.09
C ASP A 97 12.00 -16.21 -12.45
N THR A 98 11.73 -15.16 -13.22
CA THR A 98 11.64 -13.80 -12.70
C THR A 98 10.47 -13.70 -11.73
N ILE A 99 10.74 -13.26 -10.50
CA ILE A 99 9.70 -13.06 -9.49
C ILE A 99 9.02 -11.70 -9.75
N PRO A 100 7.71 -11.66 -10.03
CA PRO A 100 7.01 -10.41 -10.26
C PRO A 100 6.87 -9.60 -8.97
N TYR A 101 6.46 -8.33 -9.09
CA TYR A 101 6.15 -7.52 -7.92
C TYR A 101 4.91 -8.02 -7.19
N HIS A 102 4.84 -7.73 -5.89
CA HIS A 102 3.65 -7.99 -5.08
C HIS A 102 2.55 -6.99 -5.40
N SER A 103 1.83 -7.27 -6.48
CA SER A 103 0.88 -6.36 -7.09
C SER A 103 -0.50 -7.00 -7.27
N ARG A 104 -1.49 -6.15 -7.47
CA ARG A 104 -2.84 -6.58 -7.84
C ARG A 104 -2.87 -7.32 -9.18
N TRP A 105 -1.90 -7.08 -10.07
CA TRP A 105 -1.82 -7.72 -11.39
C TRP A 105 -1.75 -9.24 -11.30
N ARG A 106 -1.07 -9.79 -10.29
CA ARG A 106 -1.00 -11.24 -10.03
C ARG A 106 -2.37 -11.87 -9.75
N HIS A 107 -3.33 -11.10 -9.24
CA HIS A 107 -4.67 -11.57 -8.96
C HIS A 107 -5.55 -11.57 -10.23
N PHE A 108 -5.27 -10.69 -11.19
CA PHE A 108 -5.91 -10.73 -12.51
C PHE A 108 -5.47 -11.95 -13.33
N GLU A 109 -4.34 -12.56 -13.00
CA GLU A 109 -3.81 -13.77 -13.65
C GLU A 109 -4.38 -15.08 -13.07
N ALA A 110 -5.23 -14.99 -12.04
CA ALA A 110 -5.80 -16.16 -11.38
C ALA A 110 -6.46 -17.11 -12.39
N GLY A 111 -6.17 -18.42 -12.23
CA GLY A 111 -6.65 -19.44 -13.16
C GLY A 111 -5.81 -19.62 -14.42
N GLY A 112 -4.68 -18.90 -14.55
CA GLY A 112 -3.76 -19.00 -15.69
C GLY A 112 -4.24 -18.20 -16.92
N VAL A 113 -5.07 -17.18 -16.72
CA VAL A 113 -5.66 -16.37 -17.79
C VAL A 113 -4.99 -15.00 -17.82
N ASN A 114 -4.47 -14.58 -18.97
CA ASN A 114 -3.82 -13.29 -19.15
C ASN A 114 -4.84 -12.16 -19.38
N ARG A 115 -5.53 -11.75 -18.32
CA ARG A 115 -6.54 -10.68 -18.38
C ARG A 115 -5.96 -9.30 -18.71
N VAL A 116 -4.67 -9.08 -18.46
CA VAL A 116 -3.98 -7.84 -18.88
C VAL A 116 -3.95 -7.74 -20.40
N GLU A 117 -3.57 -8.83 -21.07
CA GLU A 117 -3.57 -8.91 -22.53
C GLU A 117 -5.00 -8.79 -23.10
N GLU A 118 -6.01 -9.31 -22.40
CA GLU A 118 -7.42 -9.11 -22.79
C GLU A 118 -7.82 -7.62 -22.74
N LEU A 119 -7.50 -6.91 -21.66
CA LEU A 119 -7.74 -5.47 -21.58
C LEU A 119 -6.97 -4.72 -22.67
N ASP A 120 -5.72 -5.11 -22.92
CA ASP A 120 -4.90 -4.52 -23.98
C ASP A 120 -5.47 -4.71 -25.38
N LYS A 121 -6.19 -5.82 -25.63
CA LYS A 121 -6.95 -6.04 -26.86
C LYS A 121 -8.18 -5.16 -26.91
N LEU A 122 -8.90 -5.01 -25.80
CA LEU A 122 -10.08 -4.13 -25.70
C LEU A 122 -9.73 -2.66 -25.94
N LEU A 123 -8.54 -2.22 -25.49
CA LEU A 123 -8.03 -0.86 -25.71
C LEU A 123 -7.56 -0.59 -27.15
N GLY A 124 -7.42 -1.62 -27.99
CA GLY A 124 -7.13 -1.48 -29.42
C GLY A 124 -5.90 -0.63 -29.73
N ASN A 125 -6.07 0.44 -30.50
CA ASN A 125 -4.98 1.32 -30.96
C ASN A 125 -4.56 2.40 -29.94
N ALA A 126 -4.97 2.26 -28.67
CA ALA A 126 -4.53 3.16 -27.60
C ALA A 126 -3.00 3.22 -27.52
N ASP A 127 -2.46 4.44 -27.42
CA ASP A 127 -1.04 4.65 -27.19
C ASP A 127 -0.61 4.21 -25.78
N ALA A 128 0.71 4.18 -25.52
CA ALA A 128 1.26 3.74 -24.24
C ALA A 128 0.71 4.54 -23.04
N ARG A 129 0.44 5.84 -23.22
CA ARG A 129 -0.06 6.72 -22.16
C ARG A 129 -1.55 6.46 -21.89
N GLN A 130 -2.34 6.27 -22.94
CA GLN A 130 -3.75 5.91 -22.84
C GLN A 130 -3.92 4.53 -22.17
N ARG A 131 -3.07 3.56 -22.52
CA ARG A 131 -3.03 2.25 -21.88
C ARG A 131 -2.68 2.35 -20.40
N ALA A 132 -1.62 3.09 -20.06
CA ALA A 132 -1.23 3.31 -18.67
C ALA A 132 -2.36 3.92 -17.83
N ARG A 133 -3.09 4.92 -18.38
CA ARG A 133 -4.26 5.50 -17.69
C ARG A 133 -5.34 4.46 -17.41
N ALA A 134 -5.69 3.63 -18.39
CA ALA A 134 -6.69 2.57 -18.20
C ALA A 134 -6.22 1.48 -17.21
N HIS A 135 -4.94 1.11 -17.25
CA HIS A 135 -4.35 0.17 -16.30
C HIS A 135 -4.38 0.72 -14.87
N ILE A 136 -4.07 2.01 -14.69
CA ILE A 136 -4.14 2.70 -13.40
C ILE A 136 -5.59 2.79 -12.91
N ASP A 137 -6.54 3.13 -13.79
CA ASP A 137 -7.97 3.14 -13.48
C ASP A 137 -8.42 1.78 -12.92
N LEU A 138 -8.15 0.69 -13.66
CA LEU A 138 -8.48 -0.67 -13.25
C LEU A 138 -7.85 -1.03 -11.90
N VAL A 139 -6.54 -0.84 -11.77
CA VAL A 139 -5.81 -1.35 -10.61
C VAL A 139 -6.19 -0.59 -9.34
N LEU A 140 -6.46 0.71 -9.44
CA LEU A 140 -6.82 1.53 -8.29
C LEU A 140 -8.17 1.11 -7.70
N VAL A 141 -9.22 0.99 -8.52
CA VAL A 141 -10.53 0.53 -8.02
C VAL A 141 -10.46 -0.91 -7.52
N SER A 142 -9.71 -1.77 -8.21
CA SER A 142 -9.55 -3.17 -7.84
C SER A 142 -8.83 -3.36 -6.50
N VAL A 143 -7.83 -2.52 -6.18
CA VAL A 143 -7.15 -2.50 -4.89
C VAL A 143 -8.10 -2.06 -3.76
N LEU A 144 -8.89 -1.00 -3.99
CA LEU A 144 -9.87 -0.53 -2.99
C LEU A 144 -11.01 -1.54 -2.75
N LEU A 145 -11.26 -2.42 -3.71
CA LEU A 145 -12.22 -3.53 -3.60
C LEU A 145 -11.64 -4.78 -2.92
N ASP A 146 -10.35 -4.79 -2.59
CA ASP A 146 -9.65 -5.99 -2.09
C ASP A 146 -9.57 -6.13 -0.56
N ALA A 147 -10.63 -5.79 0.16
CA ALA A 147 -10.68 -6.12 1.60
C ALA A 147 -11.11 -7.58 1.80
N GLY A 148 -11.09 -8.09 3.02
CA GLY A 148 -11.53 -9.47 3.30
C GLY A 148 -12.91 -9.80 2.70
N ALA A 149 -12.98 -10.83 1.83
CA ALA A 149 -14.23 -11.25 1.20
C ALA A 149 -15.17 -12.03 2.15
N GLY A 150 -14.66 -12.47 3.30
CA GLY A 150 -15.29 -13.49 4.12
C GLY A 150 -15.10 -14.91 3.55
N PRO A 151 -15.32 -15.95 4.37
CA PRO A 151 -15.07 -17.33 3.95
C PRO A 151 -16.15 -17.90 3.02
N GLY A 152 -17.33 -17.30 2.96
CA GLY A 152 -18.48 -17.80 2.18
C GLY A 152 -18.53 -17.28 0.74
N TRP A 153 -17.84 -16.18 0.44
CA TRP A 153 -17.91 -15.55 -0.88
C TRP A 153 -17.01 -16.24 -1.91
N HIS A 154 -17.49 -16.28 -3.16
CA HIS A 154 -16.73 -16.70 -4.32
C HIS A 154 -17.19 -15.96 -5.59
N TYR A 155 -16.34 -15.96 -6.60
CA TYR A 155 -16.66 -15.50 -7.95
C TYR A 155 -16.50 -16.66 -8.93
N THR A 156 -17.51 -16.90 -9.77
CA THR A 156 -17.46 -17.87 -10.86
C THR A 156 -17.34 -17.12 -12.18
N GLU A 157 -16.25 -17.31 -12.89
CA GLU A 157 -16.03 -16.65 -14.18
C GLU A 157 -16.73 -17.40 -15.31
N SER A 158 -17.72 -16.78 -15.95
CA SER A 158 -18.54 -17.41 -17.00
C SER A 158 -17.76 -17.88 -18.23
N ALA A 159 -16.60 -17.27 -18.52
CA ALA A 159 -15.79 -17.64 -19.68
C ALA A 159 -15.02 -18.96 -19.48
N THR A 160 -14.69 -19.30 -18.23
CA THR A 160 -13.81 -20.45 -17.89
C THR A 160 -14.48 -21.46 -16.96
N ASP A 161 -15.65 -21.14 -16.41
CA ASP A 161 -16.32 -21.83 -15.29
C ASP A 161 -15.42 -22.01 -14.05
N GLN A 162 -14.29 -21.29 -13.98
CA GLN A 162 -13.40 -21.34 -12.83
C GLN A 162 -14.01 -20.57 -11.67
N ARG A 163 -13.89 -21.16 -10.47
CA ARG A 163 -14.34 -20.57 -9.21
C ARG A 163 -13.15 -20.06 -8.42
N PHE A 164 -13.21 -18.78 -8.05
CA PHE A 164 -12.19 -18.09 -7.29
C PHE A 164 -12.76 -17.60 -5.96
N THR A 165 -11.91 -17.49 -4.94
CA THR A 165 -12.28 -16.99 -3.61
C THR A 165 -11.26 -15.96 -3.14
N ARG A 166 -11.55 -15.27 -2.03
CA ARG A 166 -10.61 -14.33 -1.39
C ARG A 166 -10.11 -13.27 -2.40
N SER A 167 -8.87 -12.82 -2.26
CA SER A 167 -8.30 -11.72 -3.06
C SER A 167 -8.23 -12.07 -4.54
N GLU A 168 -7.96 -13.33 -4.88
CA GLU A 168 -7.92 -13.84 -6.25
C GLU A 168 -9.30 -13.69 -6.91
N GLY A 169 -10.37 -14.07 -6.22
CA GLY A 169 -11.74 -13.87 -6.73
C GLY A 169 -12.15 -12.41 -6.82
N LEU A 170 -11.77 -11.57 -5.84
CA LEU A 170 -12.03 -10.14 -5.90
C LEU A 170 -11.31 -9.47 -7.08
N GLY A 171 -10.09 -9.94 -7.42
CA GLY A 171 -9.34 -9.46 -8.57
C GLY A 171 -10.07 -9.76 -9.87
N VAL A 172 -10.50 -11.00 -10.08
CA VAL A 172 -11.25 -11.41 -11.27
C VAL A 172 -12.59 -10.68 -11.36
N ALA A 173 -13.34 -10.57 -10.25
CA ALA A 173 -14.60 -9.82 -10.22
C ALA A 173 -14.40 -8.33 -10.57
N SER A 174 -13.38 -7.69 -10.00
CA SER A 174 -13.06 -6.28 -10.27
C SER A 174 -12.66 -6.05 -11.74
N PHE A 175 -11.93 -7.00 -12.34
CA PHE A 175 -11.58 -6.94 -13.76
C PHE A 175 -12.83 -6.92 -14.64
N HIS A 176 -13.76 -7.86 -14.43
CA HIS A 176 -15.02 -7.93 -15.19
C HIS A 176 -15.94 -6.74 -14.93
N ALA A 177 -16.01 -6.26 -13.70
CA ALA A 177 -16.76 -5.04 -13.36
C ALA A 177 -16.20 -3.81 -14.10
N PHE A 178 -14.87 -3.70 -14.19
CA PHE A 178 -14.22 -2.62 -14.93
C PHE A 178 -14.46 -2.74 -16.44
N THR A 179 -14.24 -3.92 -17.03
CA THR A 179 -14.41 -4.11 -18.47
C THR A 179 -15.87 -4.10 -18.92
N SER A 180 -16.83 -4.26 -18.00
CA SER A 180 -18.26 -4.01 -18.28
C SER A 180 -18.65 -2.52 -18.25
N GLY A 181 -17.71 -1.62 -17.93
CA GLY A 181 -17.95 -0.19 -17.81
C GLY A 181 -18.64 0.25 -16.51
N LEU A 182 -18.64 -0.58 -15.45
CA LEU A 182 -19.36 -0.27 -14.20
C LEU A 182 -18.93 1.05 -13.56
N PHE A 183 -17.65 1.44 -13.73
CA PHE A 183 -17.04 2.59 -13.07
C PHE A 183 -16.89 3.82 -13.98
N SER A 184 -17.32 3.73 -15.24
CA SER A 184 -17.30 4.84 -16.20
C SER A 184 -18.68 5.50 -16.27
N SER A 185 -18.71 6.83 -16.37
CA SER A 185 -19.93 7.57 -16.70
C SER A 185 -20.18 7.70 -18.20
N ASP A 186 -19.18 7.36 -19.02
CA ASP A 186 -19.21 7.49 -20.48
C ASP A 186 -19.27 6.11 -21.14
N ALA A 187 -20.39 5.81 -21.81
CA ALA A 187 -20.62 4.54 -22.50
C ALA A 187 -19.73 4.37 -23.75
N ASP A 188 -19.25 5.46 -24.34
CA ASP A 188 -18.32 5.43 -25.47
C ASP A 188 -16.87 5.15 -25.01
N HIS A 189 -16.59 5.34 -23.72
CA HIS A 189 -15.31 5.05 -23.08
C HIS A 189 -15.51 4.11 -21.87
N PRO A 190 -15.87 2.83 -22.08
CA PRO A 190 -16.20 1.93 -20.97
C PRO A 190 -14.98 1.47 -20.16
N TYR A 191 -13.78 1.46 -20.74
CA TYR A 191 -12.55 0.96 -20.10
C TYR A 191 -11.82 2.06 -19.32
N GLN A 192 -12.57 2.80 -18.50
CA GLN A 192 -12.03 3.83 -17.62
C GLN A 192 -12.79 3.89 -16.29
N VAL A 193 -12.22 4.65 -15.36
CA VAL A 193 -12.88 5.07 -14.12
C VAL A 193 -12.90 6.59 -14.11
N ASP A 194 -14.04 7.18 -13.76
CA ASP A 194 -14.16 8.64 -13.60
C ASP A 194 -15.00 9.01 -12.37
N ALA A 195 -14.87 10.26 -11.92
CA ALA A 195 -15.52 10.73 -10.71
C ALA A 195 -17.04 10.68 -10.77
N ALA A 196 -17.65 10.88 -11.94
CA ALA A 196 -19.10 10.81 -12.09
C ALA A 196 -19.60 9.36 -11.99
N GLY A 197 -18.91 8.42 -12.64
CA GLY A 197 -19.22 6.98 -12.59
C GLY A 197 -19.11 6.44 -11.17
N LEU A 198 -18.05 6.79 -10.45
CA LEU A 198 -17.87 6.38 -9.07
C LEU A 198 -18.90 6.98 -8.12
N ARG A 199 -19.20 8.28 -8.20
CA ARG A 199 -20.25 8.93 -7.37
C ARG A 199 -21.64 8.35 -7.64
N GLY A 200 -21.91 7.96 -8.89
CA GLY A 200 -23.14 7.32 -9.32
C GLY A 200 -23.23 5.83 -9.00
N LEU A 201 -22.19 5.21 -8.43
CA LEU A 201 -22.15 3.77 -8.18
C LEU A 201 -23.23 3.34 -7.18
N VAL A 202 -24.19 2.57 -7.68
CA VAL A 202 -25.23 1.91 -6.87
C VAL A 202 -24.66 0.65 -6.24
N THR A 203 -24.87 0.48 -4.93
CA THR A 203 -24.33 -0.66 -4.17
C THR A 203 -24.81 -2.01 -4.71
N ASP A 204 -26.07 -2.12 -5.12
CA ASP A 204 -26.61 -3.36 -5.69
C ASP A 204 -25.95 -3.73 -7.02
N ARG A 205 -25.62 -2.74 -7.87
CA ARG A 205 -24.89 -3.01 -9.12
C ARG A 205 -23.49 -3.54 -8.88
N LEU A 206 -22.82 -3.02 -7.84
CA LEU A 206 -21.54 -3.59 -7.39
C LEU A 206 -21.75 -5.01 -6.85
N GLY A 207 -22.82 -5.24 -6.10
CA GLY A 207 -23.22 -6.56 -5.63
C GLY A 207 -23.41 -7.55 -6.79
N ASP A 208 -24.17 -7.18 -7.81
CA ASP A 208 -24.42 -8.00 -9.00
C ASP A 208 -23.12 -8.34 -9.72
N ALA A 209 -22.24 -7.35 -9.95
CA ALA A 209 -20.93 -7.56 -10.57
C ALA A 209 -20.02 -8.49 -9.76
N PHE A 210 -20.19 -8.52 -8.44
CA PHE A 210 -19.48 -9.41 -7.51
C PHE A 210 -20.27 -10.67 -7.17
N GLN A 211 -21.38 -10.95 -7.87
CA GLN A 211 -22.24 -12.12 -7.69
C GLN A 211 -22.77 -12.28 -6.25
N VAL A 212 -22.99 -11.17 -5.55
CA VAL A 212 -23.45 -11.15 -4.16
C VAL A 212 -24.90 -11.57 -4.09
N SER A 213 -25.19 -12.53 -3.22
CA SER A 213 -26.55 -12.98 -2.91
C SER A 213 -26.62 -13.54 -1.49
N GLU A 214 -27.81 -13.93 -1.03
CA GLU A 214 -27.97 -14.59 0.28
C GLU A 214 -27.12 -15.87 0.42
N VAL A 215 -26.93 -16.60 -0.68
CA VAL A 215 -26.14 -17.84 -0.72
C VAL A 215 -24.68 -17.63 -1.13
N ASN A 216 -24.30 -16.40 -1.49
CA ASN A 216 -22.93 -15.99 -1.81
C ASN A 216 -22.62 -14.61 -1.20
N PRO A 217 -22.59 -14.48 0.13
CA PRO A 217 -22.50 -13.18 0.80
C PRO A 217 -21.07 -12.62 0.76
N LEU A 218 -20.91 -11.39 0.27
CA LEU A 218 -19.65 -10.64 0.37
C LEU A 218 -19.66 -9.73 1.59
N VAL A 219 -18.69 -9.93 2.49
CA VAL A 219 -18.53 -9.06 3.66
C VAL A 219 -18.13 -7.64 3.21
N GLY A 220 -18.79 -6.63 3.78
CA GLY A 220 -18.42 -5.22 3.60
C GLY A 220 -18.80 -4.57 2.27
N LEU A 221 -19.74 -5.14 1.49
CA LEU A 221 -20.17 -4.58 0.20
C LEU A 221 -20.57 -3.09 0.27
N ALA A 222 -21.33 -2.69 1.30
CA ALA A 222 -21.74 -1.30 1.50
C ALA A 222 -20.54 -0.37 1.79
N GLY A 223 -19.56 -0.85 2.56
CA GLY A 223 -18.32 -0.14 2.83
C GLY A 223 -17.51 0.10 1.56
N ARG A 224 -17.41 -0.91 0.70
CA ARG A 224 -16.75 -0.81 -0.62
C ARG A 224 -17.39 0.23 -1.54
N ALA A 225 -18.71 0.16 -1.71
CA ALA A 225 -19.42 1.11 -2.56
C ALA A 225 -19.25 2.55 -2.03
N THR A 226 -19.27 2.73 -0.71
CA THR A 226 -19.05 4.03 -0.07
C THR A 226 -17.62 4.53 -0.27
N LEU A 227 -16.61 3.66 -0.13
CA LEU A 227 -15.21 3.98 -0.39
C LEU A 227 -14.99 4.44 -1.83
N LEU A 228 -15.59 3.75 -2.82
CA LEU A 228 -15.51 4.14 -4.22
C LEU A 228 -16.22 5.47 -4.51
N ARG A 229 -17.38 5.74 -3.88
CA ARG A 229 -18.05 7.04 -4.00
C ARG A 229 -17.18 8.18 -3.44
N ARG A 230 -16.56 7.97 -2.27
CA ARG A 230 -15.61 8.92 -1.67
C ARG A 230 -14.38 9.17 -2.54
N LEU A 231 -13.88 8.15 -3.23
CA LEU A 231 -12.83 8.31 -4.22
C LEU A 231 -13.30 9.25 -5.35
N GLY A 232 -14.51 9.05 -5.88
CA GLY A 232 -15.08 9.95 -6.88
C GLY A 232 -15.21 11.40 -6.40
N GLU A 233 -15.66 11.62 -5.16
CA GLU A 233 -15.69 12.94 -4.53
C GLU A 233 -14.28 13.55 -4.42
N ALA A 234 -13.32 12.81 -3.85
CA ALA A 234 -11.94 13.27 -3.66
C ALA A 234 -11.26 13.68 -4.97
N MET A 235 -11.45 12.92 -6.05
CA MET A 235 -10.88 13.24 -7.37
C MET A 235 -11.55 14.47 -8.00
N SER A 236 -12.87 14.63 -7.84
CA SER A 236 -13.60 15.78 -8.39
C SER A 236 -13.23 17.11 -7.74
N GLU A 237 -12.70 17.09 -6.53
CA GLU A 237 -12.24 18.27 -5.80
C GLU A 237 -10.76 18.63 -6.10
N GLN A 238 -10.07 17.83 -6.93
CA GLN A 238 -8.65 17.97 -7.26
C GLN A 238 -8.43 17.92 -8.79
N PRO A 239 -9.07 18.79 -9.59
CA PRO A 239 -8.99 18.76 -11.06
C PRO A 239 -7.57 19.03 -11.60
N GLU A 240 -6.72 19.71 -10.84
CA GLU A 240 -5.30 19.89 -11.17
C GLU A 240 -4.51 18.58 -11.21
N THR A 241 -4.94 17.58 -10.44
CA THR A 241 -4.32 16.25 -10.39
C THR A 241 -5.08 15.23 -11.23
N PHE A 242 -6.42 15.22 -11.13
CA PHE A 242 -7.27 14.19 -11.73
C PHE A 242 -8.02 14.62 -12.99
N GLY A 243 -7.81 15.85 -13.47
CA GLY A 243 -8.53 16.41 -14.60
C GLY A 243 -9.99 16.74 -14.28
N ASP A 244 -10.66 17.42 -15.21
CA ASP A 244 -12.09 17.79 -15.07
C ASP A 244 -13.01 16.56 -14.95
N ASP A 245 -12.58 15.43 -15.53
CA ASP A 245 -13.24 14.13 -15.47
C ASP A 245 -13.01 13.41 -14.13
N GLY A 246 -12.00 13.81 -13.35
CA GLY A 246 -11.65 13.18 -12.08
C GLY A 246 -11.27 11.71 -12.27
N ARG A 247 -10.26 11.42 -13.10
CA ARG A 247 -9.85 10.05 -13.43
C ARG A 247 -8.59 9.61 -12.68
N PRO A 248 -8.57 8.42 -12.04
CA PRO A 248 -7.37 7.86 -11.41
C PRO A 248 -6.14 7.83 -12.34
N GLY A 249 -6.33 7.51 -13.62
CA GLY A 249 -5.28 7.39 -14.61
C GLY A 249 -4.46 8.66 -14.80
N ARG A 250 -4.98 9.83 -14.42
CA ARG A 250 -4.23 11.10 -14.45
C ARG A 250 -3.08 11.16 -13.46
N LEU A 251 -2.99 10.25 -12.49
CA LEU A 251 -1.77 10.07 -11.69
C LEU A 251 -0.54 9.84 -12.58
N PHE A 252 -0.70 9.15 -13.72
CA PHE A 252 0.36 9.03 -14.72
C PHE A 252 0.79 10.40 -15.27
N ASP A 253 -0.19 11.23 -15.59
CA ASP A 253 0.04 12.56 -16.15
C ASP A 253 0.67 13.51 -15.14
N ALA A 254 0.26 13.45 -13.87
CA ALA A 254 0.80 14.27 -12.80
C ALA A 254 2.29 13.98 -12.56
N LEU A 255 2.71 12.72 -12.62
CA LEU A 255 4.10 12.31 -12.37
C LEU A 255 4.99 12.44 -13.60
N VAL A 256 4.46 12.21 -14.80
CA VAL A 256 5.24 12.22 -16.05
C VAL A 256 5.18 13.58 -16.77
N GLY A 257 4.11 14.35 -16.54
CA GLY A 257 3.85 15.66 -17.15
C GLY A 257 5.02 16.64 -17.07
N PRO A 258 5.72 16.78 -15.93
CA PRO A 258 6.89 17.65 -15.80
C PRO A 258 8.03 17.37 -16.81
N TYR A 259 8.10 16.14 -17.35
CA TYR A 259 9.09 15.76 -18.35
C TYR A 259 8.66 16.10 -19.79
N GLY A 260 7.41 16.55 -19.99
CA GLY A 260 6.85 16.93 -21.28
C GLY A 260 6.20 15.77 -22.05
N PRO A 261 5.51 16.08 -23.17
CA PRO A 261 4.70 15.09 -23.91
C PRO A 261 5.50 14.01 -24.63
N ALA A 262 6.79 14.23 -24.88
CA ALA A 262 7.70 13.28 -25.53
C ALA A 262 8.53 12.45 -24.53
N ALA A 263 8.25 12.55 -23.23
CA ALA A 263 9.10 11.99 -22.19
C ALA A 263 9.16 10.46 -22.14
N PRO A 264 8.06 9.70 -22.30
CA PRO A 264 8.16 8.25 -22.40
C PRO A 264 8.90 7.86 -23.70
N PRO A 265 9.90 6.94 -23.68
CA PRO A 265 10.25 5.99 -22.63
C PRO A 265 11.52 6.35 -21.80
N THR A 266 11.83 7.65 -21.67
CA THR A 266 13.04 8.13 -20.97
C THR A 266 12.77 8.77 -19.60
N ALA A 267 11.50 9.02 -19.27
CA ALA A 267 11.12 9.54 -17.96
C ALA A 267 11.55 8.59 -16.85
N GLU A 268 12.09 9.15 -15.77
CA GLU A 268 12.43 8.41 -14.55
C GLU A 268 11.66 9.02 -13.37
N ILE A 269 10.94 8.21 -12.62
CA ILE A 269 10.24 8.60 -11.39
C ILE A 269 10.65 7.66 -10.26
N THR A 270 10.30 7.99 -9.02
CA THR A 270 10.60 7.13 -7.87
C THR A 270 9.33 6.49 -7.30
N ALA A 271 9.46 5.31 -6.68
CA ALA A 271 8.35 4.69 -5.96
C ALA A 271 7.82 5.60 -4.83
N HIS A 272 8.70 6.39 -4.21
CA HIS A 272 8.33 7.38 -3.22
C HIS A 272 7.43 8.49 -3.81
N GLN A 273 7.72 9.00 -5.02
CA GLN A 273 6.87 10.00 -5.67
C GLN A 273 5.45 9.48 -5.91
N ILE A 274 5.31 8.22 -6.33
CA ILE A 274 3.99 7.58 -6.51
C ILE A 274 3.25 7.51 -5.18
N LEU A 275 3.91 7.02 -4.12
CA LEU A 275 3.29 6.91 -2.80
C LEU A 275 2.90 8.28 -2.23
N SER A 276 3.78 9.28 -2.32
CA SER A 276 3.51 10.63 -1.81
C SER A 276 2.30 11.24 -2.49
N LEU A 277 2.20 11.14 -3.83
CA LEU A 277 1.03 11.62 -4.56
C LEU A 277 -0.25 10.91 -4.11
N LEU A 278 -0.22 9.59 -3.92
CA LEU A 278 -1.38 8.85 -3.42
C LEU A 278 -1.78 9.29 -2.01
N LEU A 279 -0.82 9.51 -1.11
CA LEU A 279 -1.11 9.91 0.27
C LEU A 279 -1.63 11.35 0.37
N GLU A 280 -1.09 12.25 -0.42
CA GLU A 280 -1.57 13.64 -0.49
C GLU A 280 -3.01 13.70 -1.00
N THR A 281 -3.31 12.94 -2.05
CA THR A 281 -4.57 13.09 -2.80
C THR A 281 -5.69 12.19 -2.29
N LEU A 282 -5.36 11.02 -1.73
CA LEU A 282 -6.35 9.98 -1.39
C LEU A 282 -6.50 9.71 0.11
N SER A 283 -5.69 10.28 1.02
CA SER A 283 -5.83 9.98 2.46
C SER A 283 -7.22 10.28 3.03
N ARG A 284 -7.98 11.18 2.40
CA ARG A 284 -9.35 11.54 2.78
C ARG A 284 -10.42 10.49 2.47
N ILE A 285 -10.13 9.49 1.62
CA ILE A 285 -11.16 8.51 1.21
C ILE A 285 -11.46 7.51 2.33
N TRP A 286 -10.50 7.32 3.24
CA TRP A 286 -10.56 6.27 4.26
C TRP A 286 -11.69 6.54 5.29
N PRO A 287 -12.44 5.49 5.71
CA PRO A 287 -13.45 5.62 6.75
C PRO A 287 -12.87 6.00 8.12
N ALA A 288 -11.66 5.50 8.42
CA ALA A 288 -10.94 5.86 9.61
C ALA A 288 -10.56 7.34 9.52
N ALA A 289 -11.28 8.16 10.28
CA ALA A 289 -11.15 9.61 10.35
C ALA A 289 -9.90 10.08 11.12
N ASN A 290 -8.81 9.31 11.07
CA ASN A 290 -7.55 9.66 11.70
C ASN A 290 -7.02 10.93 11.05
N ALA A 291 -6.81 11.98 11.84
CA ALA A 291 -6.28 13.25 11.36
C ALA A 291 -5.42 13.91 12.44
N VAL A 292 -4.50 14.79 12.05
CA VAL A 292 -3.58 15.41 13.01
C VAL A 292 -4.29 16.34 13.99
N ASP A 293 -5.41 16.93 13.61
CA ASP A 293 -6.24 17.81 14.44
C ASP A 293 -7.28 17.06 15.29
N SER A 294 -7.39 15.73 15.19
CA SER A 294 -8.34 14.92 15.96
C SER A 294 -7.96 14.74 17.44
N ILE A 295 -6.97 15.50 17.93
CA ILE A 295 -6.46 15.38 19.30
C ILE A 295 -7.49 15.96 20.28
N ALA A 296 -8.20 15.09 21.00
CA ALA A 296 -8.79 15.50 22.28
C ALA A 296 -7.64 15.95 23.21
N ALA A 297 -7.81 17.05 23.95
CA ALA A 297 -6.76 17.61 24.81
C ALA A 297 -6.24 16.63 25.90
N ASP A 298 -6.97 15.55 26.17
CA ASP A 298 -6.61 14.48 27.10
C ASP A 298 -6.04 13.22 26.40
N GLY A 299 -5.88 13.25 25.07
CA GLY A 299 -5.40 12.14 24.26
C GLY A 299 -6.40 11.00 24.07
N SER A 300 -7.68 11.19 24.42
CA SER A 300 -8.73 10.21 24.16
C SER A 300 -9.29 10.37 22.74
N ASP A 301 -8.72 9.64 21.79
CA ASP A 301 -9.31 9.57 20.45
C ASP A 301 -10.58 8.72 20.51
N SER A 302 -11.70 9.30 20.09
CA SER A 302 -12.92 8.52 19.82
C SER A 302 -12.71 7.77 18.51
N ALA A 303 -12.54 6.45 18.57
CA ALA A 303 -12.63 5.61 17.38
C ALA A 303 -14.01 5.85 16.71
N GLY A 304 -14.00 6.40 15.50
CA GLY A 304 -15.22 6.79 14.77
C GLY A 304 -15.67 8.25 14.92
N GLY A 305 -14.78 9.15 15.37
CA GLY A 305 -15.04 10.60 15.40
C GLY A 305 -15.28 11.22 14.01
N ILE A 306 -15.83 12.43 14.00
CA ILE A 306 -15.92 13.26 12.78
C ILE A 306 -14.49 13.54 12.34
N GLY A 307 -14.11 13.12 11.12
CA GLY A 307 -12.80 13.42 10.55
C GLY A 307 -12.55 14.91 10.44
N SER A 308 -11.29 15.31 10.26
CA SER A 308 -10.95 16.72 10.07
C SER A 308 -11.85 17.40 9.04
N GLY A 309 -12.23 18.65 9.31
CA GLY A 309 -12.84 19.51 8.31
C GLY A 309 -11.87 19.91 7.19
N ASP A 310 -10.56 19.66 7.37
CA ASP A 310 -9.52 19.87 6.39
C ASP A 310 -9.00 18.52 5.86
N PRO A 311 -9.32 18.15 4.60
CA PRO A 311 -8.83 16.92 3.98
C PRO A 311 -7.31 16.79 3.96
N ALA A 312 -6.57 17.90 3.97
CA ALA A 312 -5.11 17.90 3.97
C ALA A 312 -4.54 17.27 5.26
N LEU A 313 -5.31 17.23 6.35
CA LEU A 313 -4.89 16.69 7.64
C LEU A 313 -5.21 15.20 7.84
N ALA A 314 -5.96 14.59 6.91
CA ALA A 314 -6.33 13.17 6.99
C ALA A 314 -5.10 12.26 6.90
N LEU A 315 -4.94 11.35 7.83
CA LEU A 315 -3.81 10.42 7.89
C LEU A 315 -4.15 9.03 7.37
N GLY A 316 -5.43 8.65 7.28
CA GLY A 316 -5.82 7.30 6.87
C GLY A 316 -5.30 6.24 7.85
N ASP A 317 -4.47 5.33 7.34
CA ASP A 317 -3.92 4.20 8.10
C ASP A 317 -2.71 4.61 8.96
N CYS A 318 -3.00 5.41 9.98
CA CYS A 318 -2.07 5.89 11.00
C CYS A 318 -2.77 5.83 12.37
N TRP A 319 -2.17 5.17 13.35
CA TRP A 319 -2.86 4.81 14.60
C TRP A 319 -2.09 5.22 15.84
N ARG A 320 -2.79 5.34 16.96
CA ARG A 320 -2.17 5.69 18.23
C ARG A 320 -1.43 4.51 18.85
N HIS A 321 -0.31 4.82 19.49
CA HIS A 321 0.42 3.88 20.34
C HIS A 321 1.16 4.63 21.45
N SER A 322 0.87 4.31 22.70
CA SER A 322 1.36 4.97 23.91
C SER A 322 2.87 4.93 24.07
N ALA A 323 3.55 3.97 23.44
CA ALA A 323 5.01 3.87 23.44
C ALA A 323 5.70 4.57 22.25
N VAL A 324 4.95 5.05 21.26
CA VAL A 324 5.53 5.77 20.11
C VAL A 324 5.80 7.21 20.52
N ARG A 325 6.99 7.69 20.18
CA ARG A 325 7.45 9.06 20.47
C ARG A 325 7.75 9.79 19.17
N GLY A 326 7.51 11.10 19.17
CA GLY A 326 7.80 11.97 18.04
C GLY A 326 7.69 13.44 18.45
N PRO A 327 8.23 14.37 17.65
CA PRO A 327 8.13 15.80 17.94
C PRO A 327 6.71 16.33 17.70
N GLY A 328 6.32 17.35 18.48
CA GLY A 328 5.08 18.10 18.32
C GLY A 328 3.82 17.22 18.24
N LEU A 329 2.96 17.53 17.28
CA LEU A 329 1.68 16.86 17.06
C LEU A 329 1.83 15.41 16.55
N THR A 330 3.04 14.98 16.18
CA THR A 330 3.28 13.61 15.71
C THR A 330 3.52 12.62 16.85
N ASN A 331 3.62 13.08 18.10
CA ASN A 331 3.85 12.22 19.25
C ASN A 331 2.70 11.21 19.44
N GLY A 332 3.03 9.92 19.58
CA GLY A 332 2.06 8.84 19.78
C GLY A 332 1.42 8.30 18.50
N TRP A 333 1.74 8.83 17.31
CA TRP A 333 1.23 8.34 16.02
C TRP A 333 2.16 7.32 15.37
N MET A 334 1.62 6.18 14.94
CA MET A 334 2.28 5.13 14.18
C MET A 334 1.65 5.02 12.78
N PRO A 335 2.30 5.55 11.72
CA PRO A 335 1.80 5.44 10.36
C PRO A 335 2.11 4.07 9.75
N PHE A 336 1.24 3.59 8.87
CA PHE A 336 1.46 2.37 8.07
C PHE A 336 1.12 2.57 6.60
N HIS A 337 0.01 3.26 6.31
CA HIS A 337 -0.45 3.52 4.95
C HIS A 337 -0.51 2.26 4.07
N LYS A 338 -0.84 1.10 4.65
CA LYS A 338 -0.57 -0.22 4.05
C LYS A 338 -1.22 -0.36 2.68
N LEU A 339 -2.49 0.04 2.54
CA LEU A 339 -3.17 -0.12 1.25
C LEU A 339 -2.65 0.86 0.19
N SER A 340 -2.32 2.10 0.58
CA SER A 340 -1.67 3.04 -0.33
C SER A 340 -0.30 2.52 -0.79
N GLN A 341 0.47 1.88 0.08
CA GLN A 341 1.73 1.24 -0.31
C GLN A 341 1.52 0.04 -1.24
N TRP A 342 0.50 -0.79 -1.00
CA TRP A 342 0.17 -1.89 -1.92
C TRP A 342 -0.36 -1.40 -3.26
N LEU A 343 -1.13 -0.31 -3.27
CA LEU A 343 -1.50 0.40 -4.48
C LEU A 343 -0.25 0.91 -5.21
N THR A 344 0.72 1.51 -4.51
CA THR A 344 1.99 1.91 -5.13
C THR A 344 2.70 0.74 -5.79
N TYR A 345 2.84 -0.41 -5.11
CA TYR A 345 3.40 -1.62 -5.73
C TYR A 345 2.62 -2.05 -6.99
N SER A 346 1.29 -1.86 -6.98
CA SER A 346 0.41 -2.18 -8.09
C SER A 346 0.43 -1.16 -9.23
N LEU A 347 0.98 0.04 -8.99
CA LEU A 347 1.15 1.06 -10.03
C LEU A 347 2.51 0.98 -10.73
N LEU A 348 3.51 0.30 -10.15
CA LEU A 348 4.86 0.19 -10.75
C LEU A 348 4.81 -0.31 -12.19
N GLU A 349 4.14 -1.44 -12.42
CA GLU A 349 4.05 -2.10 -13.72
C GLU A 349 3.39 -1.21 -14.80
N PRO A 350 2.24 -0.55 -14.56
CA PRO A 350 1.68 0.43 -15.51
C PRO A 350 2.63 1.53 -15.97
N PHE A 351 3.48 2.05 -15.09
CA PHE A 351 4.50 3.04 -15.46
C PHE A 351 5.59 2.39 -16.32
N GLU A 352 6.09 1.23 -15.92
CA GLU A 352 7.13 0.49 -16.64
C GLU A 352 6.67 0.03 -18.04
N TRP A 353 5.44 -0.48 -18.17
CA TRP A 353 4.86 -0.88 -19.46
C TRP A 353 4.68 0.31 -20.42
N ALA A 354 4.49 1.52 -19.88
CA ALA A 354 4.47 2.75 -20.67
C ALA A 354 5.89 3.28 -21.01
N GLY A 355 6.94 2.58 -20.58
CA GLY A 355 8.33 2.94 -20.80
C GLY A 355 8.89 3.94 -19.77
N VAL A 356 8.20 4.21 -18.66
CA VAL A 356 8.71 5.04 -17.57
C VAL A 356 9.53 4.18 -16.61
N LYS A 357 10.75 4.59 -16.27
CA LYS A 357 11.55 3.85 -15.30
C LYS A 357 11.16 4.26 -13.89
N VAL A 358 10.82 3.29 -13.04
CA VAL A 358 10.57 3.53 -11.62
C VAL A 358 11.82 3.15 -10.82
N ARG A 359 12.33 4.09 -10.02
CA ARG A 359 13.55 3.95 -9.20
C ARG A 359 13.22 3.83 -7.72
N HIS A 360 14.20 3.37 -6.94
CA HIS A 360 14.17 3.32 -5.47
C HIS A 360 12.98 2.54 -4.90
N LEU A 361 12.75 1.31 -5.39
CA LEU A 361 11.64 0.47 -4.93
C LEU A 361 11.75 0.10 -3.44
N ASP A 362 12.96 0.07 -2.90
CA ASP A 362 13.33 -0.12 -1.51
C ASP A 362 12.87 1.02 -0.58
N ALA A 363 12.52 2.18 -1.13
CA ALA A 363 11.93 3.28 -0.37
C ALA A 363 10.55 2.93 0.21
N LEU A 364 9.84 1.97 -0.39
CA LEU A 364 8.58 1.42 0.13
C LEU A 364 8.84 0.43 1.26
N THR A 365 7.89 0.29 2.18
CA THR A 365 8.02 -0.63 3.31
C THR A 365 7.34 -1.96 3.03
N ALA A 366 7.66 -2.96 3.84
CA ALA A 366 6.88 -4.19 3.88
C ALA A 366 5.41 -3.89 4.27
N LEU A 367 4.50 -4.80 3.90
CA LEU A 367 3.07 -4.64 4.15
C LEU A 367 2.66 -5.39 5.42
N PRO A 368 2.25 -4.68 6.50
CA PRO A 368 1.90 -5.30 7.77
C PRO A 368 0.45 -5.81 7.78
N GLU A 369 0.18 -6.82 6.95
CA GLU A 369 -1.08 -7.56 6.92
C GLU A 369 -0.94 -8.97 7.50
N TYR A 370 -2.06 -9.69 7.59
CA TYR A 370 -2.16 -10.94 8.35
C TYR A 370 -1.33 -12.10 7.80
N ARG A 371 -0.93 -12.11 6.52
CA ARG A 371 -0.01 -13.13 5.97
C ARG A 371 1.43 -12.84 6.37
N ASN A 372 1.90 -11.63 6.13
CA ASN A 372 3.26 -11.19 6.45
C ASN A 372 3.51 -11.16 7.96
N GLY A 373 2.62 -10.54 8.73
CA GLY A 373 2.75 -10.54 10.18
C GLY A 373 2.38 -11.90 10.80
N GLY A 374 1.56 -12.69 10.11
CA GLY A 374 1.25 -14.06 10.51
C GLY A 374 2.42 -15.02 10.34
N LEU A 375 3.18 -14.90 9.24
CA LEU A 375 4.46 -15.58 9.04
C LEU A 375 5.39 -15.39 10.23
N LEU A 376 5.54 -14.15 10.70
CA LEU A 376 6.44 -13.83 11.82
C LEU A 376 5.94 -14.37 13.16
N ILE A 377 4.63 -14.47 13.37
CA ILE A 377 4.07 -15.13 14.55
C ILE A 377 4.30 -16.65 14.46
N ASP A 378 3.98 -17.24 13.33
CA ASP A 378 4.02 -18.69 13.11
C ASP A 378 5.43 -19.27 13.07
N SER A 379 6.42 -18.47 12.67
CA SER A 379 7.84 -18.81 12.76
C SER A 379 8.45 -18.55 14.14
N GLY A 380 7.69 -17.97 15.08
CA GLY A 380 8.16 -17.64 16.42
C GLY A 380 9.08 -16.40 16.48
N VAL A 381 9.16 -15.60 15.41
CA VAL A 381 9.90 -14.33 15.41
C VAL A 381 9.18 -13.29 16.27
N ILE A 382 7.85 -13.21 16.17
CA ILE A 382 6.99 -12.40 17.05
C ILE A 382 6.25 -13.35 17.99
N VAL A 383 6.50 -13.24 19.29
CA VAL A 383 5.89 -14.12 20.29
C VAL A 383 4.99 -13.30 21.22
N PRO A 384 3.66 -13.52 21.27
CA PRO A 384 2.81 -12.83 22.23
C PRO A 384 3.25 -13.16 23.66
N LYS A 385 3.24 -12.16 24.55
CA LYS A 385 3.57 -12.36 25.97
C LYS A 385 2.55 -13.26 26.68
N ASP A 386 1.29 -13.16 26.28
CA ASP A 386 0.20 -14.03 26.71
C ASP A 386 -0.44 -14.71 25.48
N PRO A 387 -0.43 -16.05 25.38
CA PRO A 387 -1.12 -16.78 24.31
C PRO A 387 -2.61 -16.45 24.20
N ALA A 388 -3.27 -16.04 25.29
CA ALA A 388 -4.68 -15.65 25.28
C ALA A 388 -4.96 -14.44 24.38
N PHE A 389 -3.95 -13.61 24.09
CA PHE A 389 -4.11 -12.48 23.16
C PHE A 389 -4.43 -12.93 21.73
N LEU A 390 -4.02 -14.13 21.32
CA LEU A 390 -4.34 -14.68 19.99
C LEU A 390 -5.80 -15.14 19.88
N ALA A 391 -6.45 -15.46 21.00
CA ALA A 391 -7.84 -15.89 21.05
C ALA A 391 -8.84 -14.71 21.13
N ARG A 392 -8.34 -13.50 21.39
CA ARG A 392 -9.15 -12.28 21.48
C ARG A 392 -9.36 -11.67 20.09
N THR A 393 -10.57 -11.17 19.83
CA THR A 393 -10.84 -10.28 18.69
C THR A 393 -10.40 -8.86 19.04
N TRP A 394 -9.58 -8.27 18.17
CA TRP A 394 -9.03 -6.93 18.32
C TRP A 394 -9.54 -5.98 17.25
N LYS A 395 -9.56 -4.68 17.56
CA LYS A 395 -9.73 -3.62 16.57
C LYS A 395 -8.38 -3.23 15.99
N VAL A 396 -8.38 -2.69 14.78
CA VAL A 396 -7.16 -2.25 14.08
C VAL A 396 -6.37 -1.21 14.87
N GLY A 397 -7.07 -0.31 15.54
CA GLY A 397 -6.48 0.73 16.36
C GLY A 397 -6.08 0.30 17.77
N ASP A 398 -6.33 -0.95 18.17
CA ASP A 398 -5.87 -1.44 19.46
C ASP A 398 -4.34 -1.54 19.45
N GLU A 399 -3.68 -1.10 20.53
CA GLU A 399 -2.21 -1.05 20.60
C GLU A 399 -1.54 -2.39 20.31
N PHE A 400 -2.18 -3.51 20.69
CA PHE A 400 -1.71 -4.85 20.36
C PHE A 400 -1.56 -5.06 18.84
N ILE A 401 -2.55 -4.63 18.04
CA ILE A 401 -2.51 -4.73 16.58
C ILE A 401 -1.54 -3.70 16.00
N VAL A 402 -1.54 -2.47 16.50
CA VAL A 402 -0.61 -1.42 16.06
C VAL A 402 0.85 -1.84 16.30
N GLU A 403 1.17 -2.38 17.48
CA GLU A 403 2.54 -2.85 17.77
C GLU A 403 2.91 -4.04 16.90
N TRP A 404 2.03 -5.04 16.73
CA TRP A 404 2.29 -6.17 15.83
C TRP A 404 2.56 -5.73 14.38
N ARG A 405 1.77 -4.78 13.86
CA ARG A 405 1.98 -4.22 12.52
C ARG A 405 3.32 -3.49 12.42
N ALA A 406 3.68 -2.71 13.44
CA ALA A 406 4.97 -2.02 13.50
C ALA A 406 6.16 -2.99 13.55
N LEU A 407 6.06 -4.04 14.38
CA LEU A 407 7.05 -5.11 14.43
C LEU A 407 7.16 -5.83 13.09
N THR A 408 6.03 -6.07 12.41
CA THR A 408 6.02 -6.71 11.08
C THR A 408 6.79 -5.89 10.06
N VAL A 409 6.60 -4.56 10.01
CA VAL A 409 7.37 -3.69 9.11
C VAL A 409 8.87 -3.80 9.40
N ALA A 410 9.28 -3.60 10.66
CA ALA A 410 10.70 -3.57 11.00
C ALA A 410 11.40 -4.93 10.83
N LEU A 411 10.72 -6.03 11.18
CA LEU A 411 11.29 -7.37 11.09
C LEU A 411 11.37 -7.87 9.65
N LEU A 412 10.47 -7.46 8.76
CA LEU A 412 10.58 -7.83 7.34
C LEU A 412 11.75 -7.14 6.64
N ASP A 413 12.12 -5.92 7.06
CA ASP A 413 13.37 -5.28 6.62
C ASP A 413 14.62 -6.09 7.08
N GLU A 414 14.52 -6.88 8.16
CA GLU A 414 15.58 -7.80 8.60
C GLU A 414 15.51 -9.20 7.94
N VAL A 415 14.33 -9.67 7.56
CA VAL A 415 14.13 -10.97 6.89
C VAL A 415 14.54 -10.90 5.42
N ALA A 416 14.20 -9.82 4.71
CA ALA A 416 14.51 -9.66 3.29
C ALA A 416 16.01 -9.88 2.93
N PRO A 417 17.00 -9.25 3.59
CA PRO A 417 18.41 -9.51 3.31
C PRO A 417 18.84 -10.95 3.61
N ARG A 418 18.21 -11.62 4.60
CA ARG A 418 18.49 -13.04 4.89
C ARG A 418 17.93 -13.95 3.81
N VAL A 419 16.74 -13.68 3.30
CA VAL A 419 16.14 -14.41 2.17
C VAL A 419 17.03 -14.29 0.94
N ARG A 420 17.48 -13.07 0.62
CA ARG A 420 18.44 -12.81 -0.47
C ARG A 420 19.73 -13.62 -0.33
N LYS A 421 20.30 -13.65 0.89
CA LYS A 421 21.48 -14.47 1.19
C LYS A 421 21.23 -15.96 0.97
N VAL A 422 20.08 -16.49 1.38
CA VAL A 422 19.73 -17.92 1.17
C VAL A 422 19.51 -18.23 -0.31
N LEU A 423 18.97 -17.28 -1.08
CA LEU A 423 18.68 -17.43 -2.52
C LEU A 423 19.87 -17.06 -3.43
N ASP A 424 20.95 -16.51 -2.87
CA ASP A 424 22.10 -15.98 -3.61
C ASP A 424 21.66 -14.93 -4.66
N ARG A 425 21.02 -13.86 -4.17
CA ARG A 425 20.50 -12.75 -4.98
C ARG A 425 20.89 -11.40 -4.39
N THR A 426 21.10 -10.40 -5.24
CA THR A 426 21.29 -9.02 -4.79
C THR A 426 19.96 -8.34 -4.46
N GLU A 427 20.02 -7.12 -3.93
CA GLU A 427 18.83 -6.29 -3.72
C GLU A 427 18.16 -5.85 -5.02
N GLU A 428 18.95 -5.58 -6.06
CA GLU A 428 18.46 -5.21 -7.38
C GLU A 428 17.77 -6.39 -8.08
N GLU A 429 18.28 -7.61 -7.90
CA GLU A 429 17.68 -8.83 -8.48
C GLU A 429 16.44 -9.30 -7.72
N LEU A 430 16.37 -9.03 -6.42
CA LEU A 430 15.27 -9.43 -5.55
C LEU A 430 14.87 -8.27 -4.62
N PRO A 431 14.23 -7.22 -5.15
CA PRO A 431 13.77 -6.08 -4.35
C PRO A 431 12.69 -6.53 -3.38
N LEU A 432 12.40 -5.71 -2.36
CA LEU A 432 11.42 -6.03 -1.32
C LEU A 432 10.06 -6.44 -1.92
N ALA A 433 9.60 -5.75 -2.97
CA ALA A 433 8.37 -6.08 -3.70
C ALA A 433 8.33 -7.55 -4.17
N CYS A 434 9.46 -8.10 -4.63
CA CYS A 434 9.59 -9.48 -5.08
C CYS A 434 9.72 -10.45 -3.89
N VAL A 435 10.34 -10.05 -2.78
CA VAL A 435 10.35 -10.86 -1.54
C VAL A 435 8.95 -11.02 -0.96
N LEU A 436 8.13 -9.95 -1.04
CA LEU A 436 6.73 -9.97 -0.64
C LEU A 436 5.92 -10.95 -1.50
N GLU A 437 6.03 -10.84 -2.82
CA GLU A 437 5.29 -11.71 -3.75
C GLU A 437 5.79 -13.14 -3.72
N GLY A 438 7.09 -13.32 -3.95
CA GLY A 438 7.73 -14.63 -4.08
C GLY A 438 7.56 -15.47 -2.83
N GLY A 439 7.69 -14.84 -1.66
CA GLY A 439 8.04 -15.55 -0.44
C GLY A 439 7.15 -15.25 0.76
N THR A 440 7.23 -14.05 1.33
CA THR A 440 6.70 -13.82 2.69
C THR A 440 5.18 -13.99 2.80
N TRP A 441 4.43 -13.46 1.83
CA TRP A 441 2.97 -13.61 1.80
C TRP A 441 2.53 -15.06 1.58
N ALA A 442 3.21 -15.77 0.67
CA ALA A 442 2.94 -17.18 0.38
C ALA A 442 3.38 -18.11 1.52
N ALA A 443 4.52 -17.83 2.15
CA ALA A 443 5.02 -18.57 3.30
C ALA A 443 4.08 -18.39 4.51
N GLY A 444 3.61 -17.17 4.77
CA GLY A 444 2.58 -16.94 5.78
C GLY A 444 1.30 -17.72 5.50
N ARG A 445 0.88 -17.83 4.23
CA ARG A 445 -0.26 -18.67 3.83
C ARG A 445 0.02 -20.16 4.06
N ALA A 446 1.20 -20.66 3.70
CA ALA A 446 1.59 -22.05 3.86
C ALA A 446 1.69 -22.46 5.34
N LEU A 447 2.27 -21.61 6.19
CA LEU A 447 2.35 -21.85 7.63
C LEU A 447 0.96 -21.84 8.28
N ALA A 448 0.12 -20.84 7.95
CA ALA A 448 -1.26 -20.82 8.43
C ALA A 448 -2.04 -22.08 7.99
N GLN A 449 -1.81 -22.59 6.77
CA GLN A 449 -2.40 -23.85 6.30
C GLN A 449 -1.97 -25.04 7.15
N ARG A 450 -0.66 -25.16 7.43
CA ARG A 450 -0.10 -26.26 8.22
C ARG A 450 -0.54 -26.21 9.69
N LEU A 451 -0.63 -25.03 10.28
CA LEU A 451 -0.87 -24.86 11.72
C LEU A 451 -2.36 -24.75 12.08
N ARG A 452 -3.19 -24.17 11.20
CA ARG A 452 -4.58 -23.78 11.52
C ARG A 452 -5.52 -23.83 10.30
N ASP A 453 -5.28 -24.76 9.36
CA ASP A 453 -6.12 -24.95 8.16
C ASP A 453 -6.40 -23.64 7.39
N GLY A 454 -5.39 -22.77 7.34
CA GLY A 454 -5.38 -21.53 6.58
C GLY A 454 -5.89 -20.31 7.34
N ALA A 455 -6.35 -20.49 8.59
CA ALA A 455 -6.81 -19.41 9.45
C ALA A 455 -5.64 -18.53 9.95
N PRO A 456 -5.81 -17.19 9.97
CA PRO A 456 -4.79 -16.27 10.46
C PRO A 456 -4.51 -16.50 11.96
N PRO A 457 -3.30 -16.19 12.46
CA PRO A 457 -2.98 -16.32 13.89
C PRO A 457 -3.64 -15.24 14.76
N LEU A 458 -4.16 -14.16 14.16
CA LEU A 458 -4.83 -13.05 14.83
C LEU A 458 -6.27 -12.90 14.37
N LEU A 459 -7.16 -12.58 15.30
CA LEU A 459 -8.55 -12.25 15.03
C LEU A 459 -8.72 -10.73 15.06
N ILE A 460 -8.97 -10.13 13.90
CA ILE A 460 -9.15 -8.69 13.75
C ILE A 460 -10.59 -8.43 13.27
N GLU A 461 -11.29 -7.51 13.94
CA GLU A 461 -12.59 -7.03 13.51
C GLU A 461 -12.45 -6.31 12.15
N SER A 462 -13.17 -6.77 11.13
CA SER A 462 -13.15 -6.17 9.78
C SER A 462 -14.56 -5.77 9.38
N ASP A 463 -14.69 -4.56 8.87
CA ASP A 463 -15.90 -4.01 8.25
C ASP A 463 -15.82 -4.02 6.70
N GLY A 464 -14.80 -4.68 6.15
CA GLY A 464 -14.50 -4.67 4.71
C GLY A 464 -13.83 -3.41 4.21
N THR A 465 -13.30 -2.56 5.11
CA THR A 465 -12.46 -1.39 4.79
C THR A 465 -11.08 -1.43 5.46
N VAL A 466 -10.84 -2.47 6.25
CA VAL A 466 -9.57 -2.81 6.89
C VAL A 466 -8.90 -3.94 6.11
N PHE A 467 -7.63 -3.74 5.73
CA PHE A 467 -6.89 -4.56 4.76
C PHE A 467 -5.60 -5.18 5.30
#